data_AF-A0A0W1KJE7-F1
#
_entry.id   AF-A0A0W1KJE7-F1
#
_cell.length_a   1.000
_cell.length_b   1.000
_cell.length_c   1.000
_cell.angle_alpha   90.00
_cell.angle_beta   90.00
_cell.angle_gamma   90.00
#
_symmetry.space_group_name_H-M   'P 1'
#
loop_
_entity.id
_entity.type
_entity.pdbx_description
1 polymer ?
#
loop_
_entity_poly.entity_id
_entity_poly.type
_entity_poly.pdbx_seq_one_letter_code
_entity_poly.pdbx_strand_id
1 'polypeptide(L)'
;MKSVVGAVVGFVTGMLTVVVSAGPLDMPWVGVGLAAGIVAAGAWFMWEWGSFGAWVAYVIGTFAATGWLVYFPPADDTLAVVGAGVSSTWVLVAAVSAVFPVPLVIRYGARRGLGDEGADDVDDAEAGL
;
A
#
# COMPACT_ATOMS: atom_id res chain seq x y z
N MET A 1 8.96 6.16 17.82
CA MET A 1 9.02 4.69 17.63
C MET A 1 8.13 4.20 16.49
N LYS A 2 6.82 4.51 16.47
CA LYS A 2 5.89 4.03 15.42
C LYS A 2 6.34 4.35 13.99
N SER A 3 6.83 5.55 13.72
CA SER A 3 7.38 5.92 12.40
C SER A 3 8.64 5.15 12.03
N VAL A 4 9.51 4.80 12.98
CA VAL A 4 10.68 3.97 12.70
C VAL A 4 10.25 2.57 12.29
N VAL A 5 9.25 2.00 12.98
CA VAL A 5 8.67 0.71 12.59
C VAL A 5 8.03 0.79 11.21
N GLY A 6 7.25 1.85 10.94
CA GLY A 6 6.68 2.11 9.62
C GLY A 6 7.74 2.11 8.53
N ALA A 7 8.83 2.87 8.71
CA ALA A 7 9.95 2.91 7.76
C ALA A 7 10.61 1.55 7.54
N VAL A 8 10.89 0.81 8.62
CA VAL A 8 11.52 -0.53 8.52
C VAL A 8 10.61 -1.51 7.80
N VAL A 9 9.33 -1.55 8.16
CA VAL A 9 8.36 -2.45 7.50
C VAL A 9 8.19 -2.05 6.04
N GLY A 10 8.08 -0.75 5.74
CA GLY A 10 8.03 -0.25 4.37
C GLY A 10 9.25 -0.66 3.56
N PHE A 11 10.44 -0.52 4.13
CA PHE A 11 11.68 -0.92 3.49
C PHE A 11 11.70 -2.42 3.16
N VAL A 12 11.36 -3.28 4.12
CA VAL A 12 11.28 -4.74 3.90
C VAL A 12 10.22 -5.08 2.85
N THR A 13 9.06 -4.43 2.89
CA THR A 13 8.01 -4.62 1.88
C THR A 13 8.48 -4.20 0.49
N GLY A 14 9.18 -3.07 0.37
CA GLY A 14 9.78 -2.63 -0.90
C GLY A 14 10.77 -3.65 -1.45
N MET A 15 11.63 -4.22 -0.60
CA MET A 15 12.56 -5.28 -1.02
C MET A 15 11.81 -6.52 -1.54
N LEU A 16 10.83 -7.00 -0.77
CA LEU A 16 10.03 -8.17 -1.12
C LEU A 16 9.30 -7.97 -2.45
N THR A 17 8.68 -6.80 -2.62
CA THR A 17 7.79 -6.52 -3.74
C THR A 17 8.54 -6.29 -5.04
N VAL A 18 9.80 -5.84 -5.00
CA VAL A 18 10.69 -5.85 -6.18
C VAL A 18 10.88 -7.27 -6.70
N VAL A 19 11.12 -8.26 -5.82
CA VAL A 19 11.23 -9.67 -6.21
C VAL A 19 9.90 -10.22 -6.73
N VAL A 20 8.80 -9.94 -6.03
CA VAL A 20 7.45 -10.41 -6.43
C VAL A 20 7.03 -9.80 -7.76
N SER A 21 7.41 -8.54 -8.02
CA SER A 21 7.03 -7.83 -9.24
C SER A 21 7.59 -8.45 -10.51
N ALA A 22 8.71 -9.17 -10.41
CA ALA A 22 9.27 -9.90 -11.55
C ALA A 22 8.33 -11.00 -12.06
N GLY A 23 7.56 -11.61 -11.14
CA GLY A 23 6.52 -12.58 -11.47
C GLY A 23 7.01 -13.82 -12.25
N PRO A 24 6.09 -14.70 -12.66
CA PRO A 24 6.38 -15.77 -13.60
C PRO A 24 6.76 -15.19 -14.98
N LEU A 25 7.73 -15.81 -15.66
CA LEU A 25 8.20 -15.37 -16.99
C LEU A 25 7.06 -15.27 -18.03
N ASP A 26 6.06 -16.15 -17.94
CA ASP A 26 4.93 -16.19 -18.87
C ASP A 26 3.80 -15.21 -18.50
N MET A 27 3.81 -14.66 -17.28
CA MET A 27 2.75 -13.78 -16.75
C MET A 27 3.31 -12.65 -15.86
N PRO A 28 4.12 -11.74 -16.41
CA PRO A 28 4.79 -10.68 -15.63
C PRO A 28 3.81 -9.75 -14.91
N TRP A 29 2.63 -9.52 -15.49
CA TRP A 29 1.58 -8.68 -14.89
C TRP A 29 0.99 -9.26 -13.60
N VAL A 30 1.03 -10.58 -13.42
CA VAL A 30 0.57 -11.23 -12.19
C VAL A 30 1.50 -10.87 -11.04
N GLY A 31 2.81 -10.83 -11.28
CA GLY A 31 3.80 -10.38 -10.30
C GLY A 31 3.57 -8.94 -9.87
N VAL A 32 3.37 -8.04 -10.85
CA VAL A 32 3.07 -6.62 -10.60
C VAL A 32 1.79 -6.44 -9.78
N GLY A 33 0.71 -7.16 -10.12
CA GLY A 33 -0.56 -7.07 -9.40
C GLY A 33 -0.46 -7.58 -7.96
N LEU A 34 0.26 -8.68 -7.73
CA LEU A 34 0.46 -9.26 -6.41
C LEU A 34 1.34 -8.36 -5.54
N ALA A 35 2.41 -7.81 -6.12
CA ALA A 35 3.28 -6.83 -5.47
C ALA A 35 2.49 -5.57 -5.08
N ALA A 36 1.62 -5.05 -5.96
CA ALA A 36 0.73 -3.92 -5.68
C ALA A 36 -0.20 -4.20 -4.49
N GLY A 37 -0.81 -5.40 -4.46
CA GLY A 37 -1.66 -5.83 -3.36
C GLY A 37 -0.93 -5.87 -2.02
N ILE A 38 0.31 -6.39 -1.99
CA ILE A 38 1.14 -6.40 -0.77
C ILE A 38 1.43 -4.98 -0.30
N VAL A 39 1.86 -4.09 -1.20
CA VAL A 39 2.16 -2.69 -0.85
C VAL A 39 0.93 -1.99 -0.29
N ALA A 40 -0.23 -2.15 -0.94
CA ALA A 40 -1.49 -1.54 -0.53
C ALA A 40 -1.98 -2.09 0.82
N ALA A 41 -1.88 -3.40 1.04
CA ALA A 41 -2.24 -4.02 2.32
C ALA A 41 -1.34 -3.54 3.47
N GLY A 42 -0.03 -3.41 3.23
CA GLY A 42 0.90 -2.88 4.22
C GLY A 42 0.67 -1.39 4.52
N ALA A 43 0.37 -0.59 3.48
CA ALA A 43 0.01 0.82 3.65
C ALA A 43 -1.27 0.96 4.49
N TRP A 44 -2.26 0.11 4.21
CA TRP A 44 -3.51 0.07 4.96
C TRP A 44 -3.30 -0.31 6.43
N PHE A 45 -2.55 -1.39 6.68
CA PHE A 45 -2.22 -1.82 8.04
C PHE A 45 -1.49 -0.73 8.84
N MET A 46 -0.54 -0.04 8.22
CA MET A 46 0.23 1.02 8.88
C MET A 46 -0.60 2.26 9.23
N TRP A 47 -1.59 2.57 8.39
CA TRP A 47 -2.56 3.62 8.67
C TRP A 47 -3.36 3.29 9.93
N GLU A 48 -3.95 2.09 9.98
CA GLU A 48 -4.82 1.65 11.07
C GLU A 48 -4.05 1.48 12.38
N TRP A 49 -2.81 1.01 12.31
CA TRP A 49 -2.00 0.70 13.50
C TRP A 49 -1.28 1.91 14.11
N GLY A 50 -0.75 2.80 13.27
CA GLY A 50 0.41 3.62 13.63
C GLY A 50 0.22 5.13 13.64
N SER A 51 -0.94 5.64 13.19
CA SER A 51 -1.20 7.04 12.79
C SER A 51 -0.62 7.41 11.42
N PHE A 52 -1.04 8.56 10.89
CA PHE A 52 -0.56 9.15 9.63
C PHE A 52 0.97 9.13 9.51
N GLY A 53 1.69 9.41 10.61
CA GLY A 53 3.16 9.44 10.61
C GLY A 53 3.84 8.07 10.45
N ALA A 54 3.17 6.98 10.80
CA ALA A 54 3.68 5.62 10.54
C ALA A 54 3.43 5.20 9.09
N TRP A 55 2.26 5.57 8.54
CA TRP A 55 1.95 5.38 7.13
C TRP A 55 2.91 6.14 6.22
N VAL A 56 3.16 7.45 6.46
CA VAL A 56 4.13 8.22 5.67
C VAL A 56 5.52 7.58 5.72
N ALA A 57 5.96 7.15 6.90
CA ALA A 57 7.25 6.49 7.04
C ALA A 57 7.31 5.16 6.28
N TYR A 58 6.23 4.37 6.28
CA TYR A 58 6.09 3.16 5.47
C TYR A 58 6.19 3.45 3.97
N VAL A 59 5.51 4.50 3.50
CA VAL A 59 5.58 4.93 2.10
C VAL A 59 7.03 5.26 1.73
N ILE A 60 7.71 6.09 2.54
CA ILE A 60 9.12 6.46 2.31
C ILE A 60 10.02 5.23 2.29
N GLY A 61 9.89 4.31 3.24
CA GLY A 61 10.68 3.09 3.29
C GLY A 61 10.48 2.22 2.05
N THR A 62 9.23 2.06 1.61
CA THR A 62 8.88 1.27 0.42
C THR A 62 9.51 1.86 -0.83
N PHE A 63 9.40 3.17 -1.02
CA PHE A 63 10.03 3.87 -2.14
C PHE A 63 11.55 3.82 -2.09
N ALA A 64 12.16 3.99 -0.91
CA ALA A 64 13.60 3.93 -0.76
C ALA A 64 14.16 2.56 -1.16
N ALA A 65 13.54 1.47 -0.69
CA ALA A 65 13.93 0.11 -1.06
C ALA A 65 13.68 -0.18 -2.55
N THR A 66 12.51 0.22 -3.07
CA THR A 66 12.16 0.00 -4.49
C THR A 66 13.10 0.76 -5.41
N GLY A 67 13.31 2.06 -5.14
CA GLY A 67 14.21 2.91 -5.91
C GLY A 67 15.66 2.42 -5.83
N TRP A 68 16.13 2.03 -4.63
CA TRP A 68 17.45 1.42 -4.50
C TRP A 68 17.55 0.18 -5.40
N LEU A 69 16.72 -0.83 -5.20
CA LEU A 69 16.92 -2.11 -5.90
C LEU A 69 16.69 -2.03 -7.41
N VAL A 70 15.85 -1.12 -7.88
CA VAL A 70 15.59 -0.93 -9.32
C VAL A 70 16.72 -0.15 -10.01
N TYR A 71 17.26 0.91 -9.37
CA TYR A 71 18.26 1.78 -10.01
C TYR A 71 19.70 1.44 -9.63
N PHE A 72 19.91 0.76 -8.51
CA PHE A 72 21.21 0.34 -7.98
C PHE A 72 21.15 -1.15 -7.59
N PRO A 73 20.86 -2.06 -8.54
CA PRO A 73 20.75 -3.48 -8.24
C PRO A 73 22.09 -4.02 -7.70
N PRO A 74 22.08 -4.79 -6.60
CA PRO A 74 23.31 -5.35 -6.00
C PRO A 74 23.98 -6.41 -6.88
N ALA A 75 23.28 -6.92 -7.90
CA ALA A 75 23.81 -7.83 -8.92
C ALA A 75 23.11 -7.55 -10.26
N ASP A 76 23.90 -7.56 -11.36
CA ASP A 76 23.45 -7.25 -12.73
C ASP A 76 22.30 -8.14 -13.25
N ASP A 77 21.99 -9.24 -12.56
CA ASP A 77 21.06 -10.28 -13.02
C ASP A 77 19.63 -10.13 -12.48
N THR A 78 19.42 -9.36 -11.41
CA THR A 78 18.17 -9.48 -10.61
C THR A 78 16.92 -8.87 -11.23
N LEU A 79 17.03 -7.99 -12.23
CA LEU A 79 15.88 -7.32 -12.85
C LEU A 79 15.96 -7.20 -14.39
N ALA A 80 17.09 -7.61 -14.98
CA ALA A 80 17.30 -7.54 -16.43
C ALA A 80 16.36 -8.46 -17.23
N VAL A 81 15.75 -9.45 -16.57
CA VAL A 81 14.92 -10.49 -17.21
C VAL A 81 13.48 -10.01 -17.51
N VAL A 82 12.96 -9.00 -16.81
CA VAL A 82 11.54 -8.60 -16.92
C VAL A 82 11.30 -7.53 -18.01
N GLY A 83 12.36 -7.01 -18.62
CA GLY A 83 12.29 -5.97 -19.65
C GLY A 83 12.04 -4.58 -19.07
N ALA A 84 12.72 -3.57 -19.61
CA ALA A 84 12.75 -2.19 -19.10
C ALA A 84 11.37 -1.52 -18.94
N GLY A 85 10.34 -2.01 -19.66
CA GLY A 85 8.97 -1.49 -19.57
C GLY A 85 8.23 -1.93 -18.30
N VAL A 86 8.44 -3.16 -17.83
CA VAL A 86 7.73 -3.70 -16.66
C VAL A 86 8.29 -3.13 -15.37
N SER A 87 9.62 -2.99 -15.28
CA SER A 87 10.28 -2.34 -14.15
C SER A 87 9.88 -0.87 -14.00
N SER A 88 9.80 -0.12 -15.09
CA SER A 88 9.32 1.27 -15.08
C SER A 88 7.84 1.38 -14.66
N THR A 89 7.02 0.44 -15.12
CA THR A 89 5.59 0.37 -14.75
C THR A 89 5.41 0.01 -13.27
N TRP A 90 6.23 -0.90 -12.75
CA TRP A 90 6.20 -1.28 -11.34
C TRP A 90 6.48 -0.08 -10.42
N VAL A 91 7.44 0.79 -10.75
CA VAL A 91 7.72 1.99 -9.93
C VAL A 91 6.49 2.89 -9.81
N LEU A 92 5.75 3.09 -10.91
CA LEU A 92 4.51 3.87 -10.91
C LEU A 92 3.40 3.16 -10.13
N VAL A 93 3.27 1.84 -10.29
CA VAL A 93 2.26 1.05 -9.58
C VAL A 93 2.55 1.03 -8.09
N ALA A 94 3.80 0.83 -7.66
CA ALA A 94 4.20 0.87 -6.25
C ALA A 94 3.86 2.23 -5.62
N ALA A 95 4.11 3.32 -6.35
CA ALA A 95 3.76 4.67 -5.93
C ALA A 95 2.26 4.84 -5.68
N VAL A 96 1.44 4.42 -6.64
CA VAL A 96 -0.01 4.49 -6.52
C VAL A 96 -0.49 3.56 -5.40
N SER A 97 0.00 2.33 -5.34
CA SER A 97 -0.42 1.31 -4.35
C SER A 97 -0.15 1.73 -2.91
N ALA A 98 0.96 2.42 -2.66
CA ALA A 98 1.31 2.89 -1.32
C ALA A 98 0.41 4.05 -0.84
N VAL A 99 -0.15 4.82 -1.79
CA VAL A 99 -0.93 6.04 -1.52
C VAL A 99 -2.44 5.81 -1.60
N PHE A 100 -2.89 4.91 -2.48
CA PHE A 100 -4.29 4.70 -2.84
C PHE A 100 -5.24 4.16 -1.74
N PRO A 101 -4.80 3.39 -0.71
CA PRO A 101 -5.75 2.91 0.29
C PRO A 101 -6.34 4.04 1.16
N VAL A 102 -5.66 5.19 1.28
CA VAL A 102 -6.05 6.26 2.21
C VAL A 102 -7.28 7.06 1.76
N PRO A 103 -7.40 7.54 0.51
CA PRO A 103 -8.60 8.22 0.03
C PRO A 103 -9.86 7.34 0.06
N LEU A 104 -9.70 6.03 -0.21
CA LEU A 104 -10.81 5.09 -0.17
C LEU A 104 -11.33 4.91 1.26
N VAL A 105 -10.45 4.75 2.25
CA VAL A 105 -10.90 4.58 3.63
C VAL A 105 -11.52 5.85 4.19
N ILE A 106 -10.98 7.03 3.91
CA ILE A 106 -11.60 8.28 4.33
C ILE A 106 -13.02 8.39 3.73
N ARG A 107 -13.20 8.00 2.45
CA ARG A 107 -14.48 8.08 1.74
C ARG A 107 -15.49 7.01 2.18
N TYR A 108 -15.04 5.79 2.47
CA TYR A 108 -15.90 4.66 2.84
C TYR A 108 -16.09 4.52 4.36
N GLY A 109 -15.13 4.95 5.17
CA GLY A 109 -15.24 5.05 6.63
C GLY A 109 -16.19 6.17 7.06
N ALA A 110 -16.17 7.32 6.38
CA ALA A 110 -17.15 8.40 6.59
C ALA A 110 -18.60 7.96 6.32
N ARG A 111 -18.82 6.96 5.45
CA ARG A 111 -20.16 6.41 5.18
C ARG A 111 -20.65 5.42 6.24
N ARG A 112 -19.77 4.88 7.09
CA ARG A 112 -20.17 4.03 8.22
C ARG A 112 -20.55 4.83 9.46
N GLY A 113 -19.99 6.03 9.65
CA GLY A 113 -20.37 6.93 10.75
C GLY A 113 -21.74 7.60 10.57
N LEU A 114 -22.17 7.82 9.32
CA LEU A 114 -23.47 8.44 9.00
C LEU A 114 -24.67 7.47 9.09
N GLY A 115 -24.43 6.18 9.35
CA GLY A 115 -25.47 5.16 9.43
C GLY A 115 -26.00 4.91 10.84
N ASP A 116 -25.21 5.21 11.87
CA ASP A 116 -25.60 5.02 13.27
C ASP A 116 -26.34 6.24 13.84
N GLU A 117 -26.00 7.47 13.43
CA GLU A 117 -26.67 8.68 13.92
C GLU A 117 -28.10 8.86 13.41
N GLY A 118 -28.53 8.11 12.39
CA GLY A 118 -29.88 8.22 11.81
C GLY A 118 -30.87 7.14 12.28
N ALA A 119 -30.42 6.16 13.05
CA ALA A 119 -31.27 5.08 13.55
C ALA A 119 -31.82 5.36 14.96
N ASP A 120 -31.03 6.04 15.81
CA ASP A 120 -31.45 6.40 17.18
C ASP A 120 -32.56 7.49 17.19
N ASP A 121 -32.54 8.41 16.23
CA ASP A 121 -33.54 9.51 16.15
C ASP A 121 -34.96 9.03 15.78
N VAL A 122 -35.11 7.83 15.19
CA VAL A 122 -36.42 7.30 14.77
C VAL A 122 -37.09 6.54 15.91
N ASP A 123 -36.33 5.80 16.72
CA ASP A 123 -36.86 5.06 17.88
C ASP A 123 -37.29 6.02 19.00
N ASP A 124 -36.58 7.13 19.20
CA ASP A 124 -36.98 8.16 20.19
C ASP A 124 -38.24 8.95 19.77
N ALA A 125 -38.50 9.07 18.47
CA ALA A 125 -39.71 9.72 17.94
C ALA A 125 -40.96 8.83 18.05
N GLU A 126 -40.82 7.50 17.93
CA GLU A 126 -41.94 6.56 18.10
C GLU A 126 -42.22 6.19 19.56
N ALA A 127 -41.24 6.30 20.47
CA ALA A 127 -41.44 6.09 21.91
C ALA A 127 -42.14 7.26 22.64
N GLY A 128 -42.37 8.39 21.94
CA GLY A 128 -42.97 9.61 22.47
C GLY A 128 -44.43 9.89 22.07
N LEU A 129 -45.10 8.96 21.38
CA LEU A 129 -46.52 9.04 20.99
C LEU A 129 -47.37 7.97 21.68
#